data_AF-A0A3C1ZUA3-F1
#
_entry.id   AF-A0A3C1ZUA3-F1
#
_cell.length_a   1.000
_cell.length_b   1.000
_cell.length_c   1.000
_cell.angle_alpha   90.00
_cell.angle_beta   90.00
_cell.angle_gamma   90.00
#
_symmetry.space_group_name_H-M   'P 1'
#
loop_
_entity.id
_entity.type
_entity.pdbx_description
1 polymer ?
#
loop_
_entity_poly.entity_id
_entity_poly.type
_entity_poly.pdbx_seq_one_letter_code
_entity_poly.pdbx_strand_id
1 'polypeptide(L)'
;MRKLFSAVLLLGMATLLMNHTPVEEVLLEESEAMCIAPGTVQMLATVPVNCSTTIYAFSQFATGANWTVSGGTIVSGQGTLSIEVVGSGNVTVTCRAFNECAYSTNTASRTYNIPCFFLLPD
;
A
#
# COMPACT_ATOMS: atom_id res chain seq x y z
N MET A 1 -33.69 -1.99 -3.97
CA MET A 1 -35.01 -2.03 -3.32
C MET A 1 -34.82 -2.29 -1.83
N ARG A 2 -35.15 -1.28 -1.00
CA ARG A 2 -35.64 -1.31 0.39
C ARG A 2 -35.00 -2.26 1.42
N LYS A 3 -34.31 -1.69 2.41
CA LYS A 3 -34.37 -2.14 3.82
C LYS A 3 -34.32 -0.88 4.71
N LEU A 4 -35.49 -0.30 5.01
CA LEU A 4 -36.22 -0.42 6.29
C LEU A 4 -35.46 0.22 7.47
N PHE A 5 -35.77 1.50 7.71
CA PHE A 5 -35.43 2.26 8.91
C PHE A 5 -36.16 1.71 10.13
N SER A 6 -35.48 1.44 11.24
CA SER A 6 -36.13 1.29 12.55
C SER A 6 -35.15 1.40 13.72
N ALA A 7 -35.67 1.94 14.83
CA ALA A 7 -35.16 1.93 16.21
C ALA A 7 -34.39 3.18 16.70
N VAL A 8 -35.19 4.19 17.02
CA VAL A 8 -35.16 5.06 18.21
C VAL A 8 -34.40 4.47 19.42
N LEU A 9 -33.44 5.21 20.00
CA LEU A 9 -33.19 5.21 21.45
C LEU A 9 -32.49 6.51 21.92
N LEU A 10 -33.04 7.07 22.99
CA LEU A 10 -32.87 8.40 23.60
C LEU A 10 -31.46 8.76 24.09
N LEU A 11 -31.15 10.06 24.22
CA LEU A 11 -30.80 10.71 25.50
C LEU A 11 -30.82 12.26 25.43
N GLY A 12 -31.45 12.90 26.44
CA GLY A 12 -31.24 14.25 27.04
C GLY A 12 -30.89 15.44 26.15
N MET A 13 -31.51 16.62 26.27
CA MET A 13 -31.76 17.38 27.50
C MET A 13 -32.84 18.45 27.21
N ALA A 14 -33.73 18.69 28.18
CA ALA A 14 -34.72 19.77 28.09
C ALA A 14 -34.10 21.11 28.56
N THR A 15 -34.21 22.15 27.72
CA THR A 15 -34.30 23.55 28.18
C THR A 15 -35.30 24.30 27.30
N LEU A 16 -36.29 24.90 27.96
CA LEU A 16 -37.49 25.50 27.41
C LEU A 16 -37.28 27.01 27.16
N LEU A 17 -37.52 27.50 25.93
CA LEU A 17 -37.96 28.88 25.65
C LEU A 17 -38.59 28.93 24.25
N MET A 18 -39.59 29.80 24.10
CA MET A 18 -40.73 29.69 23.19
C MET A 18 -40.44 30.11 21.73
N ASN A 19 -41.21 29.52 20.81
CA ASN A 19 -41.63 30.06 19.50
C ASN A 19 -40.89 29.57 18.23
N HIS A 20 -41.63 28.78 17.45
CA HIS A 20 -41.61 28.58 15.99
C HIS A 20 -40.42 27.86 15.31
N THR A 21 -40.76 26.73 14.67
CA THR A 21 -40.05 25.93 13.64
C THR A 21 -38.73 25.24 14.03
N PRO A 22 -38.70 23.89 14.10
CA PRO A 22 -37.46 23.12 14.17
C PRO A 22 -36.97 22.83 12.74
N VAL A 23 -35.94 23.54 12.29
CA VAL A 23 -35.20 23.22 11.06
C VAL A 23 -33.77 23.72 11.38
N GLU A 24 -32.74 22.91 11.55
CA GLU A 24 -32.32 21.72 10.83
C GLU A 24 -31.34 20.98 11.77
N GLU A 25 -31.60 19.70 12.04
CA GLU A 25 -30.67 18.84 12.77
C GLU A 25 -29.42 18.65 11.89
N VAL A 26 -28.25 19.05 12.39
CA VAL A 26 -26.96 18.81 11.73
C VAL A 26 -26.75 17.30 11.70
N LEU A 27 -27.14 16.68 10.59
CA LEU A 27 -26.72 15.33 10.26
C LEU A 27 -25.24 15.41 9.89
N LEU A 28 -24.37 15.13 10.86
CA LEU A 28 -22.99 14.75 10.56
C LEU A 28 -23.08 13.41 9.83
N GLU A 29 -23.22 13.46 8.50
CA GLU A 29 -23.06 12.29 7.66
C GLU A 29 -21.64 11.78 7.89
N GLU A 30 -21.49 10.64 8.57
CA GLU A 30 -20.24 9.89 8.55
C GLU A 30 -20.01 9.48 7.10
N SER A 31 -19.22 10.28 6.40
CA SER A 31 -18.73 9.96 5.07
C SER A 31 -17.96 8.64 5.18
N GLU A 32 -18.54 7.55 4.72
CA GLU A 32 -17.78 6.33 4.46
C GLU A 32 -16.72 6.69 3.40
N ALA A 33 -15.47 6.84 3.83
CA ALA A 33 -14.39 7.18 2.92
C ALA A 33 -14.24 6.07 1.88
N MET A 34 -14.37 6.43 0.59
CA MET A 34 -14.16 5.49 -0.51
C MET A 34 -12.73 4.93 -0.42
N CYS A 35 -12.62 3.61 -0.33
CA CYS A 35 -11.33 2.92 -0.27
C CYS A 35 -10.67 2.92 -1.66
N ILE A 36 -9.50 3.55 -1.82
CA ILE A 36 -8.81 3.67 -3.12
C ILE A 36 -7.67 2.65 -3.18
N ALA A 37 -7.72 1.75 -4.16
CA ALA A 37 -6.65 0.79 -4.42
C ALA A 37 -5.36 1.47 -4.89
N PRO A 38 -4.19 0.83 -4.71
CA PRO A 38 -2.95 1.38 -5.22
C PRO A 38 -2.96 1.56 -6.74
N GLY A 39 -2.33 2.64 -7.19
CA GLY A 39 -2.17 2.95 -8.61
C GLY A 39 -1.13 2.07 -9.31
N THR A 40 -0.71 2.50 -10.51
CA THR A 40 0.33 1.81 -11.28
C THR A 40 1.62 1.69 -10.49
N VAL A 41 2.17 0.47 -10.44
CA VAL A 41 3.43 0.16 -9.75
C VAL A 41 4.61 0.30 -10.70
N GLN A 42 5.66 0.97 -10.23
CA GLN A 42 6.97 1.08 -10.88
C GLN A 42 8.09 0.64 -9.93
N MET A 43 9.23 0.24 -10.48
CA MET A 43 10.39 -0.21 -9.68
C MET A 43 11.69 0.48 -10.07
N LEU A 44 12.46 0.86 -9.05
CA LEU A 44 13.81 1.40 -9.17
C LEU A 44 14.74 0.70 -8.19
N ALA A 45 15.99 0.48 -8.59
CA ALA A 45 17.00 -0.11 -7.71
C ALA A 45 18.11 0.90 -7.43
N THR A 46 18.77 0.76 -6.29
CA THR A 46 20.07 1.37 -6.05
C THR A 46 21.13 0.75 -6.95
N VAL A 47 22.29 1.39 -7.05
CA VAL A 47 23.45 0.78 -7.70
C VAL A 47 23.82 -0.49 -6.92
N PRO A 48 23.83 -1.69 -7.54
CA PRO A 48 24.19 -2.90 -6.84
C PRO A 48 25.67 -2.89 -6.46
N VAL A 49 25.99 -3.36 -5.25
CA VAL A 49 27.35 -3.50 -4.73
C VAL A 49 27.47 -4.82 -3.99
N ASN A 50 28.60 -5.52 -4.13
CA ASN A 50 28.88 -6.75 -3.39
C ASN A 50 27.72 -7.77 -3.43
N CYS A 51 27.19 -8.04 -4.63
CA CYS A 51 26.12 -9.02 -4.83
C CYS A 51 24.78 -8.63 -4.17
N SER A 52 24.61 -7.37 -3.71
CA SER A 52 23.39 -6.86 -3.07
C SER A 52 22.87 -5.60 -3.76
N THR A 53 21.55 -5.42 -3.75
CA THR A 53 20.89 -4.16 -4.13
C THR A 53 19.60 -3.96 -3.36
N THR A 54 19.22 -2.70 -3.15
CA THR A 54 17.91 -2.33 -2.61
C THR A 54 16.99 -1.91 -3.75
N ILE A 55 15.78 -2.47 -3.78
CA ILE A 55 14.77 -2.20 -4.79
C ILE A 55 13.56 -1.55 -4.13
N TYR A 56 13.10 -0.45 -4.71
CA TYR A 56 11.95 0.34 -4.26
C TYR A 56 10.79 0.19 -5.22
N ALA A 57 9.58 0.01 -4.67
CA ALA A 57 8.32 0.10 -5.38
C ALA A 57 7.70 1.48 -5.17
N PHE A 58 7.17 2.06 -6.25
CA PHE A 58 6.42 3.31 -6.22
C PHE A 58 5.04 3.07 -6.78
N SER A 59 4.02 3.42 -6.02
CA SER A 59 2.61 3.42 -6.43
C SER A 59 1.84 4.37 -5.52
N GLN A 60 0.89 5.13 -6.10
CA GLN A 60 0.02 6.00 -5.30
C GLN A 60 -0.84 5.15 -4.36
N PHE A 61 -1.05 5.62 -3.14
CA PHE A 61 -1.87 4.96 -2.10
C PHE A 61 -1.39 3.57 -1.64
N ALA A 62 -0.21 3.13 -2.05
CA ALA A 62 0.37 1.88 -1.57
C ALA A 62 0.94 2.02 -0.16
N THR A 63 0.71 1.02 0.69
CA THR A 63 1.35 0.90 2.02
C THR A 63 2.36 -0.24 2.08
N GLY A 64 2.33 -1.15 1.10
CA GLY A 64 3.26 -2.26 0.98
C GLY A 64 3.29 -2.87 -0.42
N ALA A 65 4.14 -3.86 -0.62
CA ALA A 65 4.19 -4.65 -1.85
C ALA A 65 4.50 -6.13 -1.57
N ASN A 66 3.89 -7.00 -2.37
CA ASN A 66 4.24 -8.41 -2.41
C ASN A 66 5.31 -8.61 -3.47
N TRP A 67 6.45 -9.15 -3.06
CA TRP A 67 7.63 -9.31 -3.90
C TRP A 67 7.90 -10.76 -4.21
N THR A 68 8.42 -11.00 -5.41
CA THR A 68 9.06 -12.28 -5.78
C THR A 68 10.36 -11.99 -6.53
N VAL A 69 11.35 -12.86 -6.33
CA VAL A 69 12.68 -12.74 -6.94
C VAL A 69 13.05 -14.08 -7.59
N SER A 70 13.63 -14.02 -8.79
CA SER A 70 14.23 -15.14 -9.50
C SER A 70 15.69 -14.81 -9.82
N GLY A 71 16.60 -15.75 -9.58
CA GLY A 71 18.05 -15.55 -9.72
C GLY A 71 18.72 -14.86 -8.51
N GLY A 72 17.99 -14.65 -7.43
CA GLY A 72 18.48 -14.07 -6.17
C GLY A 72 17.56 -14.41 -5.01
N THR A 73 17.84 -13.84 -3.84
CA THR A 73 17.09 -14.06 -2.59
C THR A 73 16.74 -12.72 -1.96
N ILE A 74 15.50 -12.57 -1.52
CA ILE A 74 15.08 -11.44 -0.68
C ILE A 74 15.64 -11.69 0.72
N VAL A 75 16.49 -10.80 1.22
CA VAL A 75 17.06 -10.92 2.56
C VAL A 75 16.30 -10.09 3.59
N SER A 76 15.60 -9.03 3.15
CA SER A 76 14.77 -8.19 4.02
C SER A 76 13.69 -7.42 3.23
N GLY A 77 12.68 -6.91 3.93
CA GLY A 77 11.72 -5.94 3.40
C GLY A 77 10.45 -6.50 2.75
N GLN A 78 10.19 -7.81 2.84
CA GLN A 78 8.95 -8.40 2.32
C GLN A 78 7.71 -7.71 2.92
N GLY A 79 6.71 -7.42 2.10
CA GLY A 79 5.50 -6.72 2.54
C GLY A 79 5.65 -5.20 2.66
N THR A 80 6.86 -4.67 2.48
CA THR A 80 7.10 -3.22 2.48
C THR A 80 7.28 -2.68 1.06
N LEU A 81 7.44 -1.37 0.90
CA LEU A 81 7.72 -0.74 -0.41
C LEU A 81 9.18 -0.82 -0.83
N SER A 82 10.04 -1.51 -0.08
CA SER A 82 11.44 -1.72 -0.41
C SER A 82 11.93 -3.09 0.02
N ILE A 83 12.70 -3.77 -0.81
CA ILE A 83 13.37 -5.03 -0.45
C ILE A 83 14.87 -4.91 -0.64
N GLU A 84 15.61 -5.65 0.18
CA GLU A 84 17.01 -5.95 -0.09
C GLU A 84 17.10 -7.33 -0.74
N VAL A 85 17.86 -7.39 -1.83
CA VAL A 85 18.04 -8.60 -2.62
C VAL A 85 19.52 -8.91 -2.75
N VAL A 86 19.88 -10.14 -2.43
CA VAL A 86 21.22 -10.70 -2.68
C VAL A 86 21.15 -11.65 -3.87
N GLY A 87 22.05 -11.51 -4.83
CA GLY A 87 22.14 -12.35 -6.03
C GLY A 87 23.35 -12.03 -6.88
N SER A 88 23.52 -12.76 -7.99
CA SER A 88 24.61 -12.50 -8.94
C SER A 88 24.12 -12.58 -10.38
N GLY A 89 24.58 -11.67 -11.22
CA GLY A 89 24.18 -11.58 -12.62
C GLY A 89 22.74 -11.06 -12.75
N ASN A 90 22.00 -11.59 -13.71
CA ASN A 90 20.64 -11.13 -13.99
C ASN A 90 19.64 -11.67 -12.98
N VAL A 91 19.12 -10.78 -12.14
CA VAL A 91 18.08 -11.06 -11.15
C VAL A 91 16.78 -10.40 -11.58
N THR A 92 15.72 -11.19 -11.71
CA THR A 92 14.39 -10.68 -12.08
C THR A 92 13.55 -10.53 -10.84
N VAL A 93 13.01 -9.34 -10.63
CA VAL A 93 12.15 -9.01 -9.51
C VAL A 93 10.77 -8.64 -10.03
N THR A 94 9.74 -9.18 -9.38
CA THR A 94 8.37 -8.75 -9.62
C THR A 94 7.74 -8.26 -8.33
N CYS A 95 6.87 -7.26 -8.44
CA CYS A 95 6.10 -6.79 -7.30
C CYS A 95 4.68 -6.37 -7.67
N ARG A 96 3.79 -6.54 -6.69
CA ARG A 96 2.41 -6.04 -6.74
C ARG A 96 2.14 -5.25 -5.47
N ALA A 97 1.84 -3.96 -5.62
CA ALA A 97 1.60 -3.08 -4.48
C ALA A 97 0.24 -3.39 -3.84
N PHE A 98 0.10 -3.12 -2.55
CA PHE A 98 -1.15 -3.28 -1.82
C PHE A 98 -1.33 -2.17 -0.78
N ASN A 99 -2.58 -2.02 -0.37
CA ASN A 99 -2.97 -1.35 0.86
C ASN A 99 -4.12 -2.15 1.52
N GLU A 100 -4.75 -1.59 2.54
CA GLU A 100 -5.88 -2.23 3.24
C GLU A 100 -7.12 -2.43 2.33
N CYS A 101 -7.20 -1.69 1.23
CA CYS A 101 -8.34 -1.73 0.32
C CYS A 101 -8.18 -2.89 -0.68
N ALA A 102 -7.04 -2.93 -1.38
CA ALA A 102 -6.79 -3.89 -2.45
C ALA A 102 -5.32 -3.93 -2.89
N TYR A 103 -5.04 -4.82 -3.86
CA TYR A 103 -3.81 -4.82 -4.65
C TYR A 103 -3.91 -3.89 -5.86
N SER A 104 -2.76 -3.43 -6.36
CA SER A 104 -2.65 -2.74 -7.64
C SER A 104 -3.17 -3.61 -8.80
N THR A 105 -3.67 -2.95 -9.83
CA THR A 105 -4.18 -3.61 -11.04
C THR A 105 -3.07 -4.19 -11.91
N ASN A 106 -1.86 -3.63 -11.84
CA ASN A 106 -0.68 -4.16 -12.51
C ASN A 106 0.30 -4.83 -11.53
N THR A 107 1.13 -5.70 -12.09
CA THR A 107 2.35 -6.22 -11.48
C THR A 107 3.53 -5.61 -12.22
N ALA A 108 4.50 -5.03 -11.50
CA ALA A 108 5.75 -4.57 -12.10
C ALA A 108 6.73 -5.75 -12.18
N SER A 109 7.49 -5.85 -13.28
CA SER A 109 8.55 -6.85 -13.47
C SER A 109 9.77 -6.17 -14.07
N ARG A 110 10.96 -6.39 -13.49
CA ARG A 110 12.20 -5.80 -13.98
C ARG A 110 13.38 -6.71 -13.65
N THR A 111 14.30 -6.82 -14.61
CA THR A 111 15.58 -7.51 -14.42
C THR A 111 16.67 -6.50 -14.08
N TYR A 112 17.45 -6.81 -13.06
CA TYR A 112 18.60 -6.06 -12.58
C TYR A 112 19.85 -6.90 -12.72
N ASN A 113 20.91 -6.33 -13.29
CA ASN A 113 22.21 -6.98 -13.30
C ASN A 113 22.95 -6.64 -12.00
N ILE A 114 23.12 -7.63 -11.12
CA ILE A 114 23.78 -7.49 -9.83
C ILE A 114 25.22 -8.03 -9.97
N PRO A 115 26.25 -7.17 -10.13
CA PRO A 115 27.63 -7.61 -10.09
C PRO A 115 27.99 -8.20 -8.73
N CYS A 116 28.62 -9.36 -8.77
CA CYS A 116 29.22 -10.01 -7.62
C CYS A 116 30.73 -10.05 -7.86
N PHE A 117 31.41 -8.94 -7.58
CA PHE A 117 32.86 -8.90 -7.64
C PHE A 117 33.38 -9.42 -6.30
N PHE A 118 33.79 -10.69 -6.29
CA PHE A 118 34.54 -11.25 -5.18
C PHE A 118 35.93 -10.61 -5.24
N LEU A 119 36.27 -9.75 -4.29
CA LEU A 119 37.67 -9.39 -4.05
C LEU A 119 38.37 -10.66 -3.57
N LEU A 120 38.94 -11.43 -4.50
CA LEU A 120 39.95 -12.43 -4.16
C LEU A 120 41.13 -11.66 -3.56
N PRO A 121 41.61 -11.98 -2.35
CA PRO A 121 42.88 -11.44 -1.89
C PRO A 121 43.99 -11.99 -2.80
N ASP A 122 44.82 -11.08 -3.31
CA ASP A 122 46.07 -11.38 -4.04
C ASP A 122 47.04 -12.23 -3.21
#